data_AF-A0A146FGI8-F1
#
_entry.id   AF-A0A146FGI8-F1
#
_cell.length_a   1.000
_cell.length_b   1.000
_cell.length_c   1.000
_cell.angle_alpha   90.00
_cell.angle_beta   90.00
_cell.angle_gamma   90.00
#
_symmetry.space_group_name_H-M   'P 1'
#
loop_
_entity.id
_entity.type
_entity.pdbx_description
1 polymer ?
#
loop_
_entity_poly.entity_id
_entity_poly.type
_entity_poly.pdbx_seq_one_letter_code
_entity_poly.pdbx_strand_id
1 'polypeptide(L)'
;MATPTRLFRRLLRQVRRHDWRCLIAYSALILLSASIFLYLLLAYYLAGDPRLVPHTIQQARNVLLVTAHPDDETLFFSPTILHGRDNPDVTRSLLVLSTGDYHGQGDIRKAEIERSCTALGISSARCVVLEHGALQDNPKKWWRQDVIQDIVAHYVLMWKVDLVRFPYTLHE
;
A
#
# COMPACT_ATOMS: atom_id res chain seq x y z
N MET A 1 60.23 25.14 -31.22
CA MET A 1 59.57 23.94 -31.78
C MET A 1 59.30 22.95 -30.66
N ALA A 2 58.05 22.81 -30.21
CA ALA A 2 57.67 21.80 -29.22
C ALA A 2 57.64 20.43 -29.90
N THR A 3 58.35 19.44 -29.36
CA THR A 3 58.37 18.09 -29.93
C THR A 3 57.01 17.41 -29.77
N PRO A 4 56.47 16.76 -30.83
CA PRO A 4 55.10 16.23 -30.87
C PRO A 4 54.81 15.21 -29.76
N THR A 5 55.85 14.58 -29.21
CA THR A 5 55.77 13.61 -28.11
C THR A 5 55.38 14.20 -26.76
N ARG A 6 55.65 15.49 -26.49
CA ARG A 6 55.32 16.13 -25.21
C ARG A 6 53.85 16.58 -25.14
N LEU A 7 53.29 17.00 -26.26
CA LEU A 7 51.86 17.34 -26.40
C LEU A 7 50.99 16.08 -26.33
N PHE A 8 51.40 15.01 -27.01
CA PHE A 8 50.72 13.72 -26.98
C PHE A 8 50.70 13.09 -25.57
N ARG A 9 51.81 13.17 -24.82
CA ARG A 9 51.88 12.70 -23.43
C ARG A 9 51.09 13.56 -22.44
N ARG A 10 50.76 14.81 -22.75
CA ARG A 10 49.89 15.66 -21.93
C ARG A 10 48.41 15.40 -22.23
N LEU A 11 48.03 15.26 -23.49
CA LEU A 11 46.69 14.84 -23.91
C LEU A 11 46.33 13.45 -23.35
N LEU A 12 47.22 12.46 -23.47
CA LEU A 12 47.02 11.13 -22.89
C LEU A 12 46.87 11.13 -21.36
N ARG A 13 47.47 12.08 -20.64
CA ARG A 13 47.33 12.18 -19.17
C ARG A 13 46.06 12.90 -18.73
N GLN A 14 45.57 13.83 -19.54
CA GLN A 14 44.37 14.61 -19.28
C GLN A 14 43.10 13.80 -19.60
N VAL A 15 43.12 13.02 -20.68
CA VAL A 15 42.08 12.04 -21.06
C VAL A 15 42.01 10.90 -20.01
N ARG A 16 43.17 10.35 -19.61
CA ARG A 16 43.28 9.21 -18.68
C ARG A 16 42.84 9.42 -17.22
N ARG A 17 42.59 10.65 -16.73
CA ARG A 17 42.10 10.88 -15.34
C ARG A 17 40.66 11.38 -15.27
N HIS A 18 40.16 12.01 -16.33
CA HIS A 18 38.80 12.52 -16.38
C HIS A 18 37.80 11.42 -16.79
N ASP A 19 38.22 10.55 -17.71
CA ASP A 19 37.38 9.48 -18.26
C ASP A 19 36.95 8.45 -17.21
N TRP A 20 37.85 8.02 -16.32
CA TRP A 20 37.50 6.98 -15.34
C TRP A 20 36.42 7.41 -14.35
N ARG A 21 36.41 8.69 -13.94
CA ARG A 21 35.36 9.20 -13.06
C ARG A 21 34.02 9.26 -13.78
N CYS A 22 34.01 9.68 -15.05
CA CYS A 22 32.81 9.68 -15.89
C CYS A 22 32.33 8.25 -16.17
N LEU A 23 33.23 7.31 -16.51
CA LEU A 23 32.91 5.91 -16.75
C LEU A 23 32.36 5.22 -15.50
N ILE A 24 32.92 5.51 -14.32
CA ILE A 24 32.38 5.03 -13.04
C ILE A 24 30.99 5.64 -12.80
N ALA A 25 30.79 6.93 -13.05
CA ALA A 25 29.49 7.58 -12.89
C ALA A 25 28.43 7.01 -13.84
N TYR A 26 28.75 6.82 -15.13
CA TYR A 26 27.84 6.23 -16.11
C TYR A 26 27.54 4.76 -15.82
N SER A 27 28.54 3.97 -15.43
CA SER A 27 28.29 2.58 -15.04
C SER A 27 27.43 2.47 -13.77
N ALA A 28 27.64 3.33 -12.78
CA ALA A 28 26.78 3.42 -11.60
C ALA A 28 25.34 3.81 -11.98
N LEU A 29 25.17 4.80 -12.87
CA LEU A 29 23.85 5.20 -13.37
C LEU A 29 23.13 4.06 -14.11
N ILE A 30 23.86 3.32 -14.96
CA ILE A 30 23.33 2.17 -15.70
C ILE A 30 22.93 1.04 -14.73
N LEU A 31 23.73 0.75 -13.71
CA LEU A 31 23.40 -0.27 -12.73
C LEU A 31 22.16 0.13 -11.90
N LEU A 32 22.05 1.40 -11.52
CA LEU A 32 20.90 1.92 -10.79
C LEU A 32 19.64 1.90 -11.65
N SER A 33 19.72 2.32 -12.91
CA SER A 33 18.58 2.28 -13.84
C SER A 33 18.17 0.84 -14.17
N ALA A 34 19.13 -0.06 -14.39
CA ALA A 34 18.87 -1.48 -14.61
C ALA A 34 18.21 -2.14 -13.39
N SER A 35 18.65 -1.78 -12.17
CA SER A 35 18.05 -2.29 -10.93
C SER A 35 16.61 -1.80 -10.75
N ILE A 36 16.32 -0.53 -11.02
CA ILE A 36 14.96 0.02 -11.00
C ILE A 36 14.09 -0.65 -12.07
N PHE A 37 14.61 -0.80 -13.28
CA PHE A 37 13.90 -1.45 -14.38
C PHE A 37 13.57 -2.91 -14.05
N LEU A 38 14.54 -3.66 -13.52
CA LEU A 38 14.34 -5.04 -13.10
C LEU A 38 13.32 -5.13 -11.96
N TYR A 39 13.38 -4.21 -10.99
CA TYR A 39 12.40 -4.12 -9.91
C TYR A 39 10.98 -3.90 -10.46
N LEU A 40 10.79 -2.94 -11.37
CA LEU A 40 9.48 -2.66 -11.97
C LEU A 40 8.95 -3.85 -12.78
N LEU A 41 9.82 -4.49 -13.56
CA LEU A 41 9.47 -5.68 -14.35
C LEU A 41 9.06 -6.84 -13.45
N LEU A 42 9.85 -7.12 -12.42
CA LEU A 42 9.59 -8.19 -11.48
C LEU A 42 8.35 -7.90 -10.63
N ALA A 43 8.17 -6.66 -10.17
CA ALA A 43 6.98 -6.24 -9.42
C ALA A 43 5.71 -6.41 -10.26
N TYR A 44 5.74 -6.02 -11.54
CA TYR A 44 4.58 -6.19 -12.43
C TYR A 44 4.29 -7.67 -12.73
N TYR A 45 5.33 -8.48 -12.96
CA TYR A 45 5.17 -9.90 -13.26
C TYR A 45 4.72 -10.72 -12.04
N LEU A 46 5.29 -10.43 -10.86
CA LEU A 46 4.99 -11.14 -9.62
C LEU A 46 3.78 -10.60 -8.88
N ALA A 47 3.24 -9.41 -9.22
CA ALA A 47 2.12 -8.79 -8.52
C ALA A 47 0.89 -9.70 -8.38
N GLY A 48 0.69 -10.62 -9.33
CA GLY A 48 -0.40 -11.59 -9.31
C GLY A 48 -0.04 -12.98 -8.76
N ASP A 49 1.21 -13.22 -8.32
CA ASP A 49 1.60 -14.54 -7.82
C ASP A 49 0.95 -14.78 -6.45
N PRO A 50 0.06 -15.79 -6.31
CA PRO A 50 -0.60 -16.10 -5.05
C PRO A 50 0.39 -16.44 -3.93
N ARG A 51 1.64 -16.83 -4.24
CA ARG A 51 2.70 -17.08 -3.25
C ARG A 51 3.10 -15.85 -2.44
N LEU A 52 2.85 -14.64 -2.94
CA LEU A 52 3.13 -13.39 -2.20
C LEU A 52 2.07 -13.12 -1.13
N VAL A 53 0.95 -13.81 -1.18
CA VAL A 53 -0.17 -13.65 -0.24
C VAL A 53 -0.11 -14.78 0.79
N PRO A 54 -0.21 -14.50 2.11
CA PRO A 54 -0.30 -15.54 3.13
C PRO A 54 -1.43 -16.56 2.86
N HIS A 55 -1.20 -17.83 3.18
CA HIS A 55 -2.18 -18.90 2.96
C HIS A 55 -3.55 -18.64 3.61
N THR A 56 -3.58 -17.96 4.75
CA THR A 56 -4.82 -17.57 5.43
C THR A 56 -5.71 -16.66 4.59
N ILE A 57 -5.09 -15.74 3.82
CA ILE A 57 -5.82 -14.88 2.88
C ILE A 57 -6.21 -15.67 1.63
N GLN A 58 -5.36 -16.59 1.15
CA GLN A 58 -5.65 -17.41 -0.03
C GLN A 58 -6.91 -18.30 0.11
N GLN A 59 -7.23 -18.71 1.33
CA GLN A 59 -8.37 -19.58 1.62
C GLN A 59 -9.66 -18.80 1.94
N ALA A 60 -9.55 -17.49 2.17
CA ALA A 60 -10.67 -16.67 2.60
C ALA A 60 -11.57 -16.30 1.42
N ARG A 61 -12.89 -16.38 1.64
CA ARG A 61 -13.92 -16.01 0.67
C ARG A 61 -14.64 -14.73 1.06
N ASN A 62 -14.80 -14.43 2.34
CA ASN A 62 -15.50 -13.25 2.84
C ASN A 62 -14.56 -12.44 3.74
N VAL A 63 -13.77 -11.58 3.12
CA VAL A 63 -12.75 -10.79 3.82
C VAL A 63 -13.34 -9.47 4.32
N LEU A 64 -13.13 -9.18 5.60
CA LEU A 64 -13.43 -7.90 6.22
C LEU A 64 -12.14 -7.14 6.52
N LEU A 65 -12.00 -5.97 5.91
CA LEU A 65 -10.98 -4.99 6.23
C LEU A 65 -11.57 -3.99 7.22
N VAL A 66 -10.90 -3.80 8.36
CA VAL A 66 -11.31 -2.83 9.37
C VAL A 66 -10.25 -1.73 9.43
N THR A 67 -10.63 -0.48 9.17
CA THR A 67 -9.74 0.69 9.28
C THR A 67 -10.22 1.64 10.36
N ALA A 68 -9.30 2.43 10.93
CA ALA A 68 -9.68 3.47 11.88
C ALA A 68 -10.29 4.67 11.13
N HIS A 69 -9.64 5.10 10.05
CA HIS A 69 -10.04 6.26 9.26
C HIS A 69 -10.10 5.91 7.76
N PRO A 70 -10.66 6.80 6.93
CA PRO A 70 -10.43 6.77 5.49
C PRO A 70 -8.93 6.81 5.16
N ASP A 71 -8.53 6.32 3.99
CA ASP A 71 -7.16 6.31 3.44
C ASP A 71 -6.24 5.22 4.00
N ASP A 72 -6.53 4.67 5.19
CA ASP A 72 -5.80 3.54 5.78
C ASP A 72 -5.90 2.26 4.93
N GLU A 73 -6.95 2.13 4.10
CA GLU A 73 -7.23 0.90 3.36
C GLU A 73 -6.17 0.60 2.30
N THR A 74 -5.79 1.61 1.53
CA THR A 74 -4.82 1.47 0.44
C THR A 74 -3.40 1.36 0.99
N LEU A 75 -3.11 2.02 2.12
CA LEU A 75 -1.79 2.00 2.76
C LEU A 75 -1.48 0.64 3.39
N PHE A 76 -2.44 0.02 4.10
CA PHE A 76 -2.17 -1.18 4.90
C PHE A 76 -2.65 -2.49 4.26
N PHE A 77 -3.64 -2.45 3.37
CA PHE A 77 -4.29 -3.67 2.88
C PHE A 77 -4.10 -3.96 1.40
N SER A 78 -3.21 -3.25 0.70
CA SER A 78 -2.94 -3.47 -0.73
C SER A 78 -2.82 -4.96 -1.13
N PRO A 79 -2.03 -5.82 -0.46
CA PRO A 79 -1.96 -7.25 -0.80
C PRO A 79 -3.27 -8.02 -0.56
N THR A 80 -4.05 -7.65 0.45
CA THR A 80 -5.31 -8.32 0.79
C THR A 80 -6.45 -7.87 -0.14
N ILE A 81 -6.46 -6.60 -0.54
CA ILE A 81 -7.44 -6.05 -1.47
C ILE A 81 -7.24 -6.64 -2.88
N LEU A 82 -5.99 -6.80 -3.30
CA LEU A 82 -5.65 -7.38 -4.60
C LEU A 82 -5.91 -8.90 -4.65
N HIS A 83 -5.90 -9.57 -3.50
CA HIS A 83 -6.20 -10.99 -3.44
C HIS A 83 -7.64 -11.28 -3.90
N GLY A 84 -7.79 -12.25 -4.80
CA GLY A 84 -9.09 -12.69 -5.29
C GLY A 84 -9.88 -11.58 -5.98
N ARG A 85 -9.22 -10.52 -6.47
CA ARG A 85 -9.86 -9.39 -7.16
C ARG A 85 -10.72 -9.88 -8.33
N ASP A 86 -10.18 -10.81 -9.12
CA ASP A 86 -10.83 -11.37 -10.30
C ASP A 86 -11.61 -12.66 -10.00
N ASN A 87 -11.66 -13.09 -8.73
CA ASN A 87 -12.40 -14.28 -8.31
C ASN A 87 -13.81 -13.90 -7.85
N PRO A 88 -14.89 -14.33 -8.54
CA PRO A 88 -16.26 -14.01 -8.15
C PRO A 88 -16.68 -14.62 -6.80
N ASP A 89 -15.98 -15.67 -6.35
CA ASP A 89 -16.26 -16.32 -5.07
C ASP A 89 -15.65 -15.57 -3.86
N VAL A 90 -14.81 -14.57 -4.11
CA VAL A 90 -14.16 -13.77 -3.06
C VAL A 90 -14.85 -12.41 -2.94
N THR A 91 -15.55 -12.23 -1.83
CA THR A 91 -16.19 -10.98 -1.45
C THR A 91 -15.34 -10.21 -0.45
N ARG A 92 -15.09 -8.94 -0.73
CA ARG A 92 -14.39 -8.00 0.14
C ARG A 92 -15.38 -7.01 0.76
N SER A 93 -15.14 -6.66 2.01
CA SER A 93 -15.92 -5.68 2.77
C SER A 93 -14.96 -4.73 3.48
N LEU A 94 -15.33 -3.45 3.58
CA LEU A 94 -14.58 -2.42 4.29
C LEU A 94 -15.46 -1.82 5.39
N LEU A 95 -14.94 -1.81 6.61
CA LEU A 95 -15.53 -1.15 7.76
C LEU A 95 -14.57 -0.08 8.27
N VAL A 96 -14.97 1.18 8.17
CA VAL A 96 -14.21 2.33 8.67
C VAL A 96 -14.84 2.79 9.98
N LEU A 97 -14.06 2.79 11.06
CA LEU A 97 -14.57 3.02 12.41
C LEU A 97 -14.90 4.49 12.71
N SER A 98 -14.32 5.42 11.95
CA SER A 98 -14.52 6.87 12.08
C SER A 98 -14.39 7.55 10.72
N THR A 99 -15.13 8.63 10.48
CA THR A 99 -14.97 9.48 9.28
C THR A 99 -13.64 10.23 9.24
N GLY A 100 -12.89 10.24 10.35
CA GLY A 100 -11.60 10.94 10.41
C GLY A 100 -11.77 12.46 10.36
N ASP A 101 -12.80 12.97 11.02
CA ASP A 101 -13.21 14.38 10.99
C ASP A 101 -12.44 15.28 11.98
N TYR A 102 -11.26 14.86 12.44
CA TYR A 102 -10.46 15.66 13.38
C TYR A 102 -10.14 17.08 12.86
N HIS A 103 -10.04 17.23 11.54
CA HIS A 103 -9.78 18.50 10.85
C HIS A 103 -11.02 19.16 10.22
N GLY A 104 -12.24 18.66 10.48
CA GLY A 104 -13.47 19.19 9.87
C GLY A 104 -13.63 18.85 8.38
N GLN A 105 -13.09 17.70 7.95
CA GLN A 105 -13.06 17.24 6.56
C GLN A 105 -13.82 15.90 6.35
N GLY A 106 -14.61 15.46 7.34
CA GLY A 106 -15.27 14.15 7.33
C GLY A 106 -16.12 13.89 6.10
N ASP A 107 -16.89 14.88 5.63
CA ASP A 107 -17.74 14.74 4.43
C ASP A 107 -16.92 14.48 3.16
N ILE A 108 -15.80 15.18 3.00
CA ILE A 108 -14.89 15.00 1.85
C ILE A 108 -14.28 13.60 1.90
N ARG A 109 -13.76 13.21 3.07
CA ARG A 109 -13.11 11.91 3.27
C ARG A 109 -14.08 10.74 3.12
N LYS A 110 -15.34 10.93 3.50
CA LYS A 110 -16.44 9.97 3.25
C LYS A 110 -16.69 9.78 1.75
N ALA A 111 -16.75 10.87 1.00
CA ALA A 111 -16.88 10.77 -0.46
C ALA A 111 -15.64 10.16 -1.14
N GLU A 112 -14.45 10.35 -0.58
CA GLU A 112 -13.20 9.74 -1.06
C GLU A 112 -13.18 8.23 -0.83
N ILE A 113 -13.56 7.77 0.36
CA ILE A 113 -13.54 6.34 0.68
C ILE A 113 -14.62 5.57 -0.09
N GLU A 114 -15.79 6.16 -0.35
CA GLU A 114 -16.81 5.56 -1.22
C GLU A 114 -16.29 5.36 -2.65
N ARG A 115 -15.55 6.35 -3.18
CA ARG A 115 -14.87 6.24 -4.48
C ARG A 115 -13.76 5.19 -4.44
N SER A 116 -12.98 5.13 -3.35
CA SER A 116 -11.94 4.11 -3.15
C SER A 116 -12.54 2.70 -3.17
N CYS A 117 -13.59 2.44 -2.38
CA CYS A 117 -14.33 1.17 -2.39
C CYS A 117 -14.78 0.76 -3.79
N THR A 118 -15.34 1.70 -4.55
CA THR A 118 -15.77 1.47 -5.93
C THR A 118 -14.59 1.06 -6.81
N ALA A 119 -13.45 1.76 -6.72
CA ALA A 119 -12.25 1.45 -7.50
C ALA A 119 -11.63 0.10 -7.12
N LEU A 120 -11.78 -0.32 -5.86
CA LEU A 120 -11.31 -1.61 -5.33
C LEU A 120 -12.30 -2.77 -5.59
N GLY A 121 -13.44 -2.49 -6.21
CA GLY A 121 -14.49 -3.48 -6.48
C GLY A 121 -15.20 -3.98 -5.22
N ILE A 122 -15.26 -3.16 -4.17
CA ILE A 122 -16.03 -3.42 -2.96
C ILE A 122 -17.42 -2.83 -3.17
N SER A 123 -18.48 -3.62 -2.94
CA SER A 123 -19.85 -3.13 -3.10
C SER A 123 -20.18 -2.07 -2.05
N SER A 124 -20.98 -1.07 -2.42
CA SER A 124 -21.42 -0.01 -1.49
C SER A 124 -22.14 -0.58 -0.26
N ALA A 125 -22.89 -1.67 -0.41
CA ALA A 125 -23.54 -2.38 0.70
C ALA A 125 -22.56 -3.00 1.71
N ARG A 126 -21.27 -3.12 1.36
CA ARG A 126 -20.20 -3.69 2.18
C ARG A 126 -19.05 -2.70 2.38
N CYS A 127 -19.26 -1.42 2.08
CA CYS A 127 -18.35 -0.32 2.36
C CYS A 127 -19.05 0.62 3.33
N VAL A 128 -18.74 0.48 4.63
CA VAL A 128 -19.45 1.20 5.69
C VAL A 128 -18.48 2.11 6.42
N VAL A 129 -18.86 3.38 6.55
CA VAL A 129 -18.18 4.36 7.39
C VAL A 129 -19.07 4.66 8.59
N LEU A 130 -18.54 4.43 9.78
CA LEU A 130 -19.26 4.64 11.03
C LEU A 130 -19.11 6.06 11.53
N GLU A 131 -20.20 6.58 12.10
CA GLU A 131 -20.24 7.84 12.83
C GLU A 131 -20.67 7.55 14.28
N HIS A 132 -19.79 6.86 15.01
CA HIS A 132 -20.07 6.45 16.39
C HIS A 132 -19.48 7.45 17.38
N GLY A 133 -20.30 7.96 18.32
CA GLY A 133 -19.85 8.98 19.29
C GLY A 133 -18.70 8.54 20.21
N ALA A 134 -18.56 7.23 20.43
CA ALA A 134 -17.43 6.69 21.21
C ALA A 134 -16.13 6.50 20.40
N LEU A 135 -16.19 6.57 19.07
CA LEU A 135 -15.08 6.31 18.14
C LEU A 135 -14.68 7.56 17.34
N GLN A 136 -14.90 8.75 17.92
CA GLN A 136 -14.52 10.00 17.27
C GLN A 136 -13.00 10.07 17.09
N ASP A 137 -12.57 10.60 15.94
CA ASP A 137 -11.15 10.80 15.63
C ASP A 137 -10.56 11.83 16.60
N ASN A 138 -9.63 11.38 17.42
CA ASN A 138 -8.92 12.23 18.36
C ASN A 138 -7.55 11.61 18.68
N PRO A 139 -6.44 12.24 18.27
CA PRO A 139 -5.10 11.70 18.46
C PRO A 139 -4.67 11.59 19.94
N LYS A 140 -5.41 12.21 20.87
CA LYS A 140 -5.13 12.18 22.30
C LYS A 140 -5.99 11.19 23.07
N LYS A 141 -6.93 10.49 22.42
CA LYS A 141 -7.90 9.62 23.08
C LYS A 141 -7.87 8.23 22.49
N TRP A 142 -7.73 7.23 23.36
CA TRP A 142 -7.88 5.84 22.99
C TRP A 142 -9.34 5.44 22.92
N TRP A 143 -9.69 4.64 21.92
CA TRP A 143 -10.99 4.01 21.83
C TRP A 143 -11.08 2.81 22.75
N ARG A 144 -12.30 2.55 23.21
CA ARG A 144 -12.63 1.38 24.02
C ARG A 144 -12.66 0.12 23.14
N GLN A 145 -11.85 -0.87 23.49
CA GLN A 145 -11.74 -2.12 22.72
C GLN A 145 -13.06 -2.90 22.68
N ASP A 146 -13.83 -2.91 23.77
CA ASP A 146 -15.11 -3.61 23.86
C ASP A 146 -16.14 -3.04 22.87
N VAL A 147 -16.18 -1.71 22.70
CA VAL A 147 -17.05 -1.06 21.71
C VAL A 147 -16.67 -1.46 20.29
N ILE A 148 -15.36 -1.50 19.98
CA ILE A 148 -14.88 -1.94 18.67
C ILE A 148 -15.23 -3.41 18.44
N GLN A 149 -15.04 -4.25 19.46
CA GLN A 149 -15.32 -5.68 19.39
C GLN A 149 -16.80 -5.95 19.09
N ASP A 150 -17.72 -5.30 19.80
CA ASP A 150 -19.16 -5.46 19.59
C ASP A 150 -19.58 -5.04 18.17
N ILE A 151 -19.07 -3.91 17.70
CA ILE A 151 -19.33 -3.40 16.36
C ILE A 151 -18.78 -4.36 15.30
N VAL A 152 -17.51 -4.77 15.41
CA VAL A 152 -16.89 -5.67 14.44
C VAL A 152 -17.60 -7.03 14.46
N ALA A 153 -17.94 -7.57 15.63
CA ALA A 153 -18.68 -8.82 15.77
C ALA A 153 -20.05 -8.77 15.06
N HIS A 154 -20.75 -7.64 15.16
CA HIS A 154 -22.01 -7.42 14.43
C HIS A 154 -21.83 -7.57 12.92
N TYR A 155 -20.81 -6.90 12.34
CA TYR A 155 -20.52 -6.98 10.91
C TYR A 155 -19.99 -8.36 10.49
N VAL A 156 -19.17 -9.01 11.32
CA VAL A 156 -18.68 -10.37 11.05
C VAL A 156 -19.84 -11.35 10.86
N LEU A 157 -20.84 -11.29 11.75
CA LEU A 157 -22.03 -12.14 11.67
C LEU A 157 -22.91 -11.77 10.47
N MET A 158 -23.18 -10.48 10.28
CA MET A 158 -24.01 -9.98 9.18
C MET A 158 -23.46 -10.36 7.81
N TRP A 159 -22.14 -10.20 7.64
CA TRP A 159 -21.45 -10.38 6.36
C TRP A 159 -20.87 -11.80 6.19
N LYS A 160 -21.05 -12.69 7.16
CA LYS A 160 -20.52 -14.07 7.16
C LYS A 160 -19.03 -14.10 6.87
N VAL A 161 -18.31 -13.22 7.56
CA VAL A 161 -16.87 -13.01 7.39
C VAL A 161 -16.11 -14.23 7.88
N ASP A 162 -15.15 -14.70 7.09
CA ASP A 162 -14.24 -15.80 7.45
C ASP A 162 -12.81 -15.31 7.75
N LEU A 163 -12.46 -14.10 7.32
CA LEU A 163 -11.19 -13.45 7.63
C LEU A 163 -11.39 -11.97 7.97
N VAL A 164 -10.95 -11.58 9.17
CA VAL A 164 -10.87 -10.17 9.60
C VAL A 164 -9.43 -9.70 9.55
N ARG A 165 -9.19 -8.50 9.00
CA ARG A 165 -7.88 -7.86 8.94
C ARG A 165 -7.95 -6.44 9.49
N PHE A 166 -7.08 -6.16 10.45
CA PHE A 166 -6.81 -4.83 11.01
C PHE A 166 -5.47 -4.31 10.47
N PRO A 167 -5.26 -2.98 10.34
CA PRO A 167 -4.05 -2.40 9.76
C PRO A 167 -2.82 -2.72 10.61
N TYR A 168 -3.03 -2.88 11.91
CA TYR A 168 -2.04 -3.38 12.84
C TYR A 168 -2.60 -4.61 13.52
N THR A 169 -1.78 -5.64 13.70
CA THR A 169 -2.07 -6.69 14.65
C THR A 169 -2.20 -6.01 16.00
N LEU A 170 -3.39 -6.02 16.59
CA LEU A 170 -3.55 -5.75 18.03
C LEU A 170 -2.80 -6.88 18.73
N HIS A 171 -1.50 -6.70 18.91
CA HIS A 171 -0.74 -7.50 19.85
C HIS A 171 -1.13 -6.96 21.23
N GLU A 172 -1.89 -7.81 21.92
CA GLU A 172 -2.35 -7.70 23.32
C GLU A 172 -3.65 -6.92 23.55
#